data_AF-A0A075S2C2-F1
#
_entry.id   AF-A0A075S2C2-F1
#
_cell.length_a   1.000
_cell.length_b   1.000
_cell.length_c   1.000
_cell.angle_alpha   90.00
_cell.angle_beta   90.00
_cell.angle_gamma   90.00
#
_symmetry.space_group_name_H-M   'P 1'
#
loop_
_entity.id
_entity.type
_entity.pdbx_description
1 polymer ?
#
loop_
_entity_poly.entity_id
_entity_poly.type
_entity_poly.pdbx_seq_one_letter_code
_entity_poly.pdbx_strand_id
1 'polypeptide(L)'
;MKNQVTTVYKQAERFAEITKKAIITGNITRAKKCLDLAERLFATGSQETKNAISNVYIFSVSSFMELRHCSISNLFPKLLKAEYIKQINTSGV
;
A
#
# COMPACT_ATOMS: atom_id res chain seq x y z
N MET A 1 12.10 -18.48 -14.05
CA MET A 1 11.66 -17.74 -12.84
C MET A 1 11.46 -16.22 -13.05
N LYS A 2 11.81 -15.61 -14.21
CA LYS A 2 11.64 -14.15 -14.44
C LYS A 2 10.17 -13.66 -14.48
N ASN A 3 9.21 -14.48 -14.89
CA ASN A 3 7.81 -14.04 -15.09
C ASN A 3 7.02 -13.85 -13.79
N GLN A 4 7.35 -14.59 -12.73
CA GLN A 4 6.60 -14.52 -11.46
C GLN A 4 6.87 -13.21 -10.72
N VAL A 5 8.12 -12.74 -10.73
CA VAL A 5 8.52 -11.46 -10.13
C VAL A 5 7.73 -10.31 -10.73
N THR A 6 7.70 -10.21 -12.06
CA THR A 6 6.90 -9.19 -12.77
C THR A 6 5.41 -9.27 -12.44
N THR A 7 4.91 -10.47 -12.14
CA THR A 7 3.50 -10.69 -11.82
C THR A 7 3.16 -10.15 -10.42
N VAL A 8 4.01 -10.36 -9.42
CA VAL A 8 3.79 -9.88 -8.05
C VAL A 8 3.77 -8.35 -8.00
N TYR A 9 4.70 -7.68 -8.69
CA TYR A 9 4.72 -6.22 -8.77
C TYR A 9 3.49 -5.65 -9.47
N LYS A 10 3.07 -6.23 -10.61
CA LYS A 10 1.82 -5.84 -11.29
C LYS A 10 0.58 -6.05 -10.43
N GLN A 11 0.55 -7.12 -9.63
CA GLN A 11 -0.54 -7.35 -8.67
C GLN A 11 -0.53 -6.28 -7.57
N ALA A 12 0.63 -5.88 -7.06
CA ALA A 12 0.76 -4.80 -6.09
C ALA A 12 0.30 -3.44 -6.66
N GLU A 13 0.65 -3.12 -7.91
CA GLU A 13 0.14 -1.92 -8.61
C GLU A 13 -1.38 -1.92 -8.68
N ARG A 14 -1.96 -3.01 -9.19
CA ARG A 14 -3.42 -3.15 -9.29
C ARG A 14 -4.10 -3.07 -7.92
N PHE A 15 -3.46 -3.63 -6.90
CA PHE A 15 -3.98 -3.58 -5.54
C PHE A 15 -3.96 -2.16 -4.97
N ALA A 16 -2.92 -1.37 -5.27
CA ALA A 16 -2.87 0.04 -4.92
C ALA A 16 -4.00 0.82 -5.59
N GLU A 17 -4.26 0.60 -6.88
CA GLU A 17 -5.38 1.25 -7.59
C GLU A 17 -6.75 0.94 -6.96
N ILE A 18 -6.97 -0.32 -6.57
CA ILE A 18 -8.21 -0.72 -5.89
C ILE A 18 -8.35 0.03 -4.56
N THR A 19 -7.25 0.15 -3.80
CA THR A 19 -7.25 0.84 -2.51
C THR A 19 -7.51 2.33 -2.71
N LYS A 20 -6.79 3.00 -3.62
CA LYS A 20 -6.99 4.41 -3.97
C LYS A 20 -8.42 4.70 -4.40
N LYS A 21 -9.01 3.85 -5.23
CA LYS A 21 -10.41 3.99 -5.64
C LYS A 21 -11.36 3.92 -4.45
N ALA A 22 -11.15 3.00 -3.51
CA ALA A 22 -11.97 2.91 -2.30
C ALA A 22 -11.84 4.16 -1.41
N ILE A 23 -10.65 4.76 -1.35
CA ILE A 23 -10.40 6.00 -0.60
C ILE A 23 -11.13 7.17 -1.26
N ILE A 24 -10.99 7.35 -2.58
CA ILE A 24 -11.61 8.45 -3.32
C ILE A 24 -13.14 8.40 -3.23
N THR A 25 -13.74 7.21 -3.27
CA THR A 25 -15.19 7.07 -3.20
C THR A 25 -15.73 7.16 -1.77
N GLY A 26 -14.89 7.43 -0.77
CA GLY A 26 -15.30 7.49 0.63
C GLY A 26 -15.70 6.13 1.21
N ASN A 27 -15.40 5.01 0.53
CA ASN A 27 -15.71 3.67 1.01
C ASN A 27 -14.67 3.21 2.04
N ILE A 28 -14.74 3.80 3.24
CA ILE A 28 -13.78 3.60 4.32
C ILE A 28 -13.69 2.12 4.75
N THR A 29 -14.81 1.42 4.80
CA THR A 29 -14.85 -0.02 5.12
C THR A 29 -14.03 -0.84 4.13
N ARG A 30 -14.16 -0.55 2.83
CA ARG A 30 -13.38 -1.24 1.78
C ARG A 30 -11.91 -0.82 1.81
N ALA A 31 -11.62 0.46 2.03
CA ALA A 31 -10.25 0.95 2.16
C ALA A 31 -9.53 0.23 3.31
N LYS A 32 -10.17 0.16 4.49
CA LYS A 32 -9.65 -0.56 5.67
C LYS A 32 -9.36 -2.03 5.36
N LYS A 33 -10.30 -2.75 4.74
CA LYS A 33 -10.09 -4.15 4.33
C LYS A 33 -8.89 -4.33 3.38
N CYS A 34 -8.68 -3.38 2.48
CA CYS A 34 -7.51 -3.42 1.58
C CYS A 34 -6.21 -3.22 2.38
N LEU A 35 -6.18 -2.25 3.29
CA LEU A 35 -5.01 -1.99 4.14
C LEU A 35 -4.72 -3.17 5.08
N ASP A 36 -5.74 -3.78 5.67
CA ASP A 36 -5.60 -4.99 6.51
C ASP A 36 -5.02 -6.17 5.71
N LEU A 37 -5.46 -6.35 4.45
CA LEU A 37 -4.92 -7.38 3.57
C LEU A 37 -3.46 -7.08 3.18
N ALA A 38 -3.13 -5.81 2.90
CA ALA A 38 -1.76 -5.40 2.61
C ALA A 38 -0.83 -5.62 3.81
N GLU A 39 -1.27 -5.31 5.03
CA GLU A 39 -0.56 -5.62 6.27
C GLU A 39 -0.27 -7.12 6.39
N ARG A 40 -1.28 -7.97 6.16
CA ARG A 40 -1.10 -9.43 6.20
C ARG A 40 -0.07 -9.90 5.17
N LEU A 41 -0.15 -9.42 3.93
CA LEU A 41 0.81 -9.75 2.88
C LEU A 41 2.22 -9.28 3.22
N PHE A 42 2.35 -8.12 3.87
CA PHE A 42 3.63 -7.59 4.32
C PHE A 42 4.21 -8.37 5.50
N ALA A 43 3.38 -8.83 6.43
CA ALA A 43 3.82 -9.60 7.57
C ALA A 43 4.24 -11.04 7.17
N THR A 44 3.39 -11.72 6.40
CA THR A 44 3.52 -13.17 6.16
C THR A 44 3.96 -13.55 4.76
N GLY A 45 4.05 -12.60 3.81
CA GLY A 45 4.44 -12.87 2.43
C GLY A 45 5.92 -13.27 2.28
N SER A 46 6.27 -13.75 1.10
CA SER A 46 7.68 -13.97 0.73
C SER A 46 8.45 -12.64 0.68
N GLN A 47 9.78 -12.68 0.65
CA GLN A 47 10.58 -11.44 0.56
C GLN A 47 10.19 -10.60 -0.65
N GLU A 48 9.89 -11.23 -1.79
CA GLU A 48 9.42 -10.58 -3.00
C GLU A 48 8.07 -9.90 -2.79
N THR A 49 7.14 -10.56 -2.09
CA THR A 49 5.83 -10.00 -1.75
C THR A 49 5.99 -8.80 -0.83
N LYS A 50 6.84 -8.92 0.21
CA LYS A 50 7.13 -7.81 1.13
C LYS A 50 7.72 -6.62 0.39
N ASN A 51 8.68 -6.85 -0.51
CA ASN A 51 9.28 -5.83 -1.33
C ASN A 51 8.25 -5.17 -2.28
N ALA A 52 7.35 -5.95 -2.88
CA ALA A 52 6.29 -5.41 -3.73
C ALA A 52 5.27 -4.58 -2.94
N ILE A 53 4.89 -5.01 -1.74
CA ILE A 53 4.00 -4.22 -0.88
C ILE A 53 4.69 -2.92 -0.44
N SER A 54 5.95 -2.98 0.00
CA SER A 54 6.70 -1.80 0.45
C SER A 54 6.94 -0.80 -0.68
N ASN A 55 7.55 -1.25 -1.78
CA ASN A 55 8.11 -0.36 -2.79
C ASN A 55 7.11 0.03 -3.88
N VAL A 56 6.03 -0.72 -4.05
CA VAL A 56 5.02 -0.44 -5.08
C VAL A 56 3.70 -0.06 -4.44
N TYR A 57 3.13 -0.92 -3.59
CA TYR A 57 1.83 -0.64 -3.01
C TYR A 57 1.86 0.57 -2.06
N ILE A 58 2.74 0.55 -1.06
CA ILE A 58 2.82 1.62 -0.06
C ILE A 58 3.25 2.92 -0.70
N PHE A 59 4.32 2.92 -1.50
CA PHE A 59 4.71 4.10 -2.25
C PHE A 59 3.56 4.71 -3.05
N SER A 60 2.83 3.91 -3.85
CA SER A 60 1.71 4.41 -4.66
C SER A 60 0.56 4.99 -3.83
N VAL A 61 0.21 4.34 -2.71
CA VAL A 61 -0.86 4.82 -1.83
C VAL A 61 -0.43 6.07 -1.06
N SER A 62 0.80 6.13 -0.57
CA SER A 62 1.35 7.28 0.15
C SER A 62 1.35 8.53 -0.72
N SER A 63 1.97 8.45 -1.90
CA SER A 63 2.05 9.59 -2.82
C SER A 63 0.66 10.06 -3.25
N PHE A 64 -0.28 9.14 -3.44
CA PHE A 64 -1.66 9.50 -3.74
C PHE A 64 -2.32 10.28 -2.59
N MET A 65 -2.08 9.88 -1.33
CA MET A 65 -2.66 10.55 -0.17
C MET A 65 -2.09 11.96 0.04
N GLU A 66 -0.78 12.15 -0.17
CA GLU A 66 -0.11 13.45 -0.11
C GLU A 66 -0.65 14.40 -1.18
N LEU A 67 -0.70 13.95 -2.44
CA LEU A 67 -1.23 14.74 -3.57
C LEU A 67 -2.69 15.17 -3.38
N ARG A 68 -3.48 14.39 -2.63
CA ARG A 68 -4.91 14.68 -2.39
C ARG A 68 -5.17 15.33 -1.03
N HIS A 69 -4.14 15.62 -0.25
CA HIS A 69 -4.23 16.10 1.13
C HIS A 69 -5.24 15.30 1.98
N CYS A 70 -5.33 13.99 1.71
CA CYS A 70 -6.28 13.09 2.36
C CYS A 70 -5.56 12.25 3.41
N SER A 71 -5.60 12.66 4.68
CA SER A 71 -4.98 11.91 5.77
C SER A 71 -5.92 10.84 6.31
N ILE A 72 -5.87 9.64 5.71
CA ILE A 72 -6.43 8.42 6.29
C ILE A 72 -5.36 7.59 7.04
N SER A 73 -4.31 8.24 7.54
CA SER A 73 -3.20 7.61 8.28
C SER A 73 -3.67 6.78 9.49
N ASN A 74 -4.88 7.05 10.00
CA ASN A 74 -5.52 6.29 11.07
C ASN A 74 -6.14 4.96 10.61
N LEU A 75 -6.30 4.74 9.31
CA LEU A 75 -6.79 3.47 8.74
C LEU A 75 -5.67 2.45 8.54
N PHE A 76 -4.41 2.88 8.53
CA PHE A 76 -3.29 1.97 8.37
C PHE A 76 -3.12 1.10 9.62
N PRO A 77 -3.05 -0.23 9.47
CA PRO A 77 -2.71 -1.11 10.57
C PRO A 77 -1.21 -0.97 10.92
N LYS A 78 -0.79 -1.54 12.05
CA LYS A 78 0.42 -1.11 12.77
C LYS A 78 1.70 -1.21 11.96
N LEU A 79 1.98 -2.35 11.32
CA LEU A 79 3.24 -2.57 10.58
C LEU A 79 3.23 -1.75 9.28
N LEU A 80 2.10 -1.72 8.59
CA LEU A 80 1.94 -1.00 7.35
C LEU A 80 2.02 0.51 7.58
N LYS A 81 1.53 1.00 8.73
CA LYS A 81 1.67 2.39 9.16
C LYS A 81 3.13 2.77 9.40
N ALA A 82 3.92 1.87 9.98
CA ALA A 82 5.35 2.11 10.19
C ALA A 82 6.09 2.25 8.84
N GLU A 83 5.79 1.39 7.86
CA GLU A 83 6.38 1.50 6.52
C GLU A 83 5.88 2.74 5.78
N TYR A 84 4.60 3.08 5.92
CA TYR A 84 4.04 4.34 5.41
C TYR A 84 4.81 5.56 5.97
N ILE A 85 4.98 5.64 7.29
CA ILE A 85 5.72 6.74 7.96
C ILE A 85 7.17 6.79 7.47
N LYS A 86 7.82 5.64 7.33
CA LYS A 86 9.18 5.57 6.79
C LYS A 86 9.24 6.09 5.36
N GLN A 87 8.26 5.74 4.52
CA GLN A 87 8.22 6.17 3.12
C GLN A 87 8.06 7.69 2.99
N ILE A 88 7.10 8.30 3.70
CA ILE A 88 6.88 9.75 3.66
C ILE A 88 8.12 10.51 4.18
N ASN A 89 8.77 10.02 5.24
CA ASN A 89 9.95 10.66 5.82
C ASN A 89 11.21 10.52 4.94
N THR A 90 11.31 9.43 4.17
CA THR A 90 12.49 9.16 3.33
C THR A 90 12.36 9.81 1.96
N SER A 91 11.16 9.79 1.37
CA SER A 91 10.96 10.28 0.01
C SER A 91 10.79 11.80 -0.07
N GLY A 92 10.61 12.50 1.07
CA GLY A 92 10.42 13.95 1.09
C GLY A 92 9.27 14.41 0.20
N VAL A 93 8.28 13.54 0.00
CA VAL A 93 7.03 13.83 -0.73
C VAL A 93 6.10 14.61 0.18
#